data_AF-A0A1W2FH01-F1
#
_entry.id   AF-A0A1W2FH01-F1
#
_cell.length_a   1.000
_cell.length_b   1.000
_cell.length_c   1.000
_cell.angle_alpha   90.00
_cell.angle_beta   90.00
_cell.angle_gamma   90.00
#
_symmetry.space_group_name_H-M   'P 1'
#
loop_
_entity.id
_entity.type
_entity.pdbx_description
1 polymer ?
#
loop_
_entity_poly.entity_id
_entity_poly.type
_entity_poly.pdbx_seq_one_letter_code
_entity_poly.pdbx_strand_id
1 'polypeptide(L)'
;MKWFRRRHPEPAPQCDPAEAAAEFWRGWVELLPSVSAALGDKEPNRVENDLCELVAVVHPELHFSLERGQRAIYALVISGQEDPRLRPFTDAWKAAAPPEDAIWEYHDSVPPVPDPTEVTVNLGIHRIPLADVRVAVQVDEAEGVVDVAVHHPQFAELDQAAREALTYLPLDATLGERLAAERLRRVETAEAEPQGAIGLLELREIVRGLG
;
A
#
# COMPACT_ATOMS: atom_id res chain seq x y z
N MET A 1 -26.89 15.05 -12.86
CA MET A 1 -26.51 13.64 -12.59
C MET A 1 -26.05 13.00 -13.88
N LYS A 2 -24.74 12.77 -14.03
CA LYS A 2 -24.16 12.00 -15.12
C LYS A 2 -23.29 10.92 -14.48
N TRP A 3 -23.78 9.68 -14.56
CA TRP A 3 -23.05 8.50 -14.13
C TRP A 3 -21.89 8.27 -15.10
N PHE A 4 -20.66 8.30 -14.59
CA PHE A 4 -19.49 7.96 -15.37
C PHE A 4 -19.52 6.45 -15.64
N ARG A 5 -19.82 6.11 -16.90
CA ARG A 5 -19.73 4.76 -17.43
C ARG A 5 -18.24 4.39 -17.43
N ARG A 6 -17.80 3.54 -16.50
CA ARG A 6 -16.44 2.96 -16.51
C ARG A 6 -16.20 2.34 -17.88
N ARG A 7 -15.16 2.81 -18.56
CA ARG A 7 -14.67 2.25 -19.82
C ARG A 7 -14.10 0.88 -19.47
N HIS A 8 -14.71 -0.20 -19.96
CA HIS A 8 -14.10 -1.53 -19.86
C HIS A 8 -12.79 -1.50 -20.66
N PRO A 9 -11.63 -1.74 -20.03
CA PRO A 9 -10.42 -2.00 -20.80
C PRO A 9 -10.59 -3.32 -21.55
N GLU A 10 -10.11 -3.37 -22.80
CA GLU A 10 -9.96 -4.63 -23.53
C GLU A 10 -9.10 -5.60 -22.70
N PRO A 11 -9.42 -6.91 -22.66
CA PRO A 11 -8.62 -7.85 -21.89
C PRO A 11 -7.23 -7.91 -22.51
N ALA A 12 -6.23 -7.48 -21.73
CA ALA A 12 -4.83 -7.77 -22.01
C ALA A 12 -4.67 -9.29 -22.24
N PRO A 13 -3.72 -9.73 -23.09
CA PRO A 13 -3.42 -11.16 -23.23
C PRO A 13 -3.18 -11.73 -21.84
N GLN A 14 -4.06 -12.62 -21.39
CA GLN A 14 -4.01 -13.20 -20.06
C GLN A 14 -2.84 -14.18 -20.00
N CYS A 15 -1.65 -13.66 -19.69
CA CYS A 15 -0.57 -14.49 -19.16
C CYS A 15 -1.09 -15.14 -17.88
N ASP A 16 -0.83 -16.44 -17.69
CA ASP A 16 -1.13 -17.12 -16.45
C ASP A 16 -0.34 -16.44 -15.32
N PRO A 17 -0.99 -15.90 -14.26
CA PRO A 17 -0.30 -15.26 -13.14
C PRO A 17 0.83 -16.12 -12.55
N ALA A 18 0.68 -17.45 -12.53
CA ALA A 18 1.69 -18.35 -12.00
C ALA A 18 2.93 -18.44 -12.90
N GLU A 19 2.74 -18.46 -14.23
CA GLU A 19 3.84 -18.47 -15.20
C GLU A 19 4.59 -17.13 -15.18
N ALA A 20 3.85 -16.03 -15.15
CA ALA A 20 4.39 -14.67 -15.07
C ALA A 20 5.23 -14.47 -13.80
N ALA A 21 4.72 -14.92 -12.64
CA ALA A 21 5.44 -14.90 -11.38
C ALA A 21 6.74 -15.73 -11.44
N ALA A 22 6.68 -16.95 -12.00
CA ALA A 22 7.86 -17.79 -12.13
C ALA A 22 8.93 -17.16 -13.05
N GLU A 23 8.52 -16.46 -14.11
CA GLU A 23 9.41 -15.72 -14.99
C GLU A 23 10.08 -14.54 -14.29
N PHE A 24 9.30 -13.74 -13.55
CA PHE A 24 9.82 -12.69 -12.70
C PHE A 24 10.93 -13.20 -11.77
N TRP A 25 10.68 -14.28 -11.03
CA TRP A 25 11.65 -14.76 -10.04
C TRP A 25 12.93 -15.33 -10.66
N ARG A 26 12.86 -15.89 -11.87
CA ARG A 26 14.07 -16.25 -12.63
C ARG A 26 14.89 -15.01 -12.99
N GLY A 27 14.24 -13.99 -13.56
CA GLY A 27 14.92 -12.74 -13.91
C GLY A 27 15.44 -11.98 -12.68
N TRP A 28 14.72 -12.03 -11.56
CA TRP A 28 15.15 -11.42 -10.31
C TRP A 28 16.47 -12.00 -9.80
N VAL A 29 16.64 -13.32 -9.83
CA VAL A 29 17.90 -13.97 -9.41
C VAL A 29 19.08 -13.51 -10.25
N GLU A 30 18.88 -13.31 -11.55
CA GLU A 30 19.91 -12.81 -12.47
C GLU A 30 20.22 -11.33 -12.23
N LEU A 31 19.20 -10.53 -11.91
CA LEU A 31 19.31 -9.08 -11.68
C LEU A 31 19.81 -8.72 -10.27
N LEU A 32 19.64 -9.63 -9.30
CA LEU A 32 19.94 -9.41 -7.88
C LEU A 32 21.35 -8.90 -7.58
N PRO A 33 22.44 -9.38 -8.22
CA PRO A 33 23.78 -8.84 -7.98
C PRO A 33 23.90 -7.37 -8.38
N SER A 34 23.29 -6.97 -9.50
CA SER A 34 23.27 -5.58 -9.98
C SER A 34 22.46 -4.69 -9.04
N VAL A 35 21.31 -5.17 -8.58
CA VAL A 35 20.46 -4.47 -7.59
C VAL A 35 21.23 -4.27 -6.27
N SER A 36 21.88 -5.32 -5.77
CA SER A 36 22.65 -5.27 -4.53
C SER A 36 23.81 -4.28 -4.63
N ALA A 37 24.52 -4.26 -5.76
CA ALA A 37 25.59 -3.29 -6.01
C ALA A 37 25.06 -1.85 -6.05
N ALA A 38 23.98 -1.61 -6.81
CA ALA A 38 23.35 -0.29 -6.91
C ALA A 38 22.87 0.24 -5.55
N LEU A 39 22.27 -0.62 -4.73
CA LEU A 39 21.86 -0.26 -3.36
C LEU A 39 23.04 0.01 -2.43
N GLY A 40 24.12 -0.79 -2.53
CA GLY A 40 25.36 -0.59 -1.78
C GLY A 40 26.06 0.74 -2.12
N ASP A 41 26.03 1.12 -3.40
CA ASP A 41 26.59 2.37 -3.93
C ASP A 41 25.67 3.58 -3.69
N LYS A 42 24.43 3.35 -3.20
CA LYS A 42 23.36 4.37 -3.05
C LYS A 42 22.92 4.99 -4.38
N GLU A 43 22.92 4.20 -5.44
CA GLU A 43 22.52 4.57 -6.80
C GLU A 43 21.38 3.66 -7.33
N PRO A 44 20.22 3.56 -6.64
CA PRO A 44 19.14 2.64 -7.03
C PRO A 44 18.62 2.87 -8.46
N ASN A 45 18.70 4.10 -8.96
CA ASN A 45 18.24 4.48 -10.30
C ASN A 45 18.99 3.71 -11.41
N ARG A 46 20.17 3.14 -11.14
CA ARG A 46 20.94 2.34 -12.12
C ARG A 46 20.22 1.08 -12.58
N VAL A 47 19.31 0.55 -11.77
CA VAL A 47 18.56 -0.69 -12.04
C VAL A 47 17.07 -0.45 -12.23
N GLU A 48 16.62 0.80 -12.21
CA GLU A 48 15.20 1.15 -12.25
C GLU A 48 14.52 0.68 -13.55
N ASN A 49 15.16 0.88 -14.70
CA ASN A 49 14.63 0.43 -15.98
C ASN A 49 14.54 -1.11 -16.05
N ASP A 50 15.60 -1.81 -15.65
CA ASP A 50 15.63 -3.28 -15.66
C ASP A 50 14.56 -3.86 -14.73
N LEU A 51 14.34 -3.23 -13.56
CA LEU A 51 13.26 -3.63 -12.64
C LEU A 51 11.88 -3.31 -13.19
N CYS A 52 11.70 -2.17 -13.85
CA CYS A 52 10.45 -1.82 -14.50
C CYS A 52 10.08 -2.85 -15.58
N GLU A 53 11.04 -3.24 -16.42
CA GLU A 53 10.86 -4.29 -17.43
C GLU A 53 10.53 -5.63 -16.77
N LEU A 54 11.26 -6.01 -15.72
CA LEU A 54 11.04 -7.26 -15.00
C LEU A 54 9.65 -7.32 -14.34
N VAL A 55 9.19 -6.22 -13.72
CA VAL A 55 7.86 -6.13 -13.11
C VAL A 55 6.76 -6.19 -14.17
N ALA A 56 6.99 -5.57 -15.34
CA ALA A 56 6.04 -5.60 -16.45
C ALA A 56 5.80 -7.02 -17.02
N VAL A 57 6.74 -7.96 -16.81
CA VAL A 57 6.53 -9.40 -17.11
C VAL A 57 5.39 -9.97 -16.28
N VAL A 58 5.26 -9.56 -15.01
CA VAL A 58 4.15 -9.98 -14.14
C VAL A 58 2.86 -9.34 -14.64
N HIS A 59 2.83 -8.01 -14.70
CA HIS A 59 1.73 -7.26 -15.29
C HIS A 59 2.15 -5.79 -15.50
N PRO A 60 1.81 -5.14 -16.64
CA PRO A 60 2.27 -3.78 -16.96
C PRO A 60 1.68 -2.66 -16.10
N GLU A 61 0.57 -2.92 -15.41
CA GLU A 61 -0.04 -1.97 -14.46
C GLU A 61 0.48 -2.13 -13.01
N LEU A 62 1.43 -3.04 -12.75
CA LEU A 62 2.04 -3.16 -11.43
C LEU A 62 3.12 -2.12 -11.19
N HIS A 63 3.21 -1.68 -9.94
CA HIS A 63 4.22 -0.77 -9.45
C HIS A 63 5.20 -1.51 -8.54
N PHE A 64 6.42 -0.98 -8.42
CA PHE A 64 7.40 -1.50 -7.47
C PHE A 64 8.08 -0.40 -6.67
N SER A 65 8.58 -0.76 -5.48
CA SER A 65 9.52 0.04 -4.72
C SER A 65 10.61 -0.84 -4.11
N LEU A 66 11.82 -0.27 -4.00
CA LEU A 66 12.91 -0.82 -3.20
C LEU A 66 13.04 0.01 -1.93
N GLU A 67 12.78 -0.62 -0.80
CA GLU A 67 12.67 0.05 0.49
C GLU A 67 13.62 -0.57 1.52
N ARG A 68 13.73 0.08 2.67
CA ARG A 68 14.35 -0.54 3.84
C ARG A 68 13.39 -1.58 4.41
N GLY A 69 13.88 -2.79 4.62
CA GLY A 69 13.08 -3.86 5.20
C GLY A 69 12.77 -3.64 6.68
N GLN A 70 11.68 -4.25 7.15
CA GLN A 70 11.30 -4.27 8.56
C GLN A 70 12.02 -5.40 9.31
N ARG A 71 12.17 -6.57 8.68
CA ARG A 71 12.87 -7.76 9.22
C ARG A 71 14.16 -8.08 8.48
N ALA A 72 14.32 -7.55 7.28
CA ALA A 72 15.51 -7.66 6.45
C ALA A 72 16.15 -6.29 6.19
N ILE A 73 17.32 -6.26 5.54
CA ILE A 73 17.97 -4.99 5.16
C ILE A 73 17.13 -4.26 4.10
N TYR A 74 16.66 -4.98 3.10
CA TYR A 74 15.91 -4.45 1.96
C TYR A 74 14.56 -5.15 1.82
N ALA A 75 13.59 -4.39 1.31
CA ALA A 75 12.29 -4.89 0.89
C ALA A 75 12.09 -4.59 -0.59
N LEU A 76 11.62 -5.60 -1.34
CA LEU A 76 11.00 -5.38 -2.64
C LEU A 76 9.49 -5.46 -2.47
N VAL A 77 8.82 -4.35 -2.75
CA VAL A 77 7.36 -4.24 -2.72
C VAL A 77 6.86 -4.22 -4.15
N ILE A 78 5.89 -5.07 -4.46
CA ILE A 78 5.07 -4.98 -5.67
C ILE A 78 3.67 -4.58 -5.23
N SER A 79 3.07 -3.60 -5.91
CA SER A 79 1.76 -3.07 -5.57
C SER A 79 0.87 -2.98 -6.80
N GLY A 80 -0.40 -3.37 -6.60
CA GLY A 80 -1.47 -3.17 -7.58
C GLY A 80 -2.21 -1.84 -7.40
N GLN A 81 -1.75 -1.00 -6.47
CA GLN A 81 -2.39 0.27 -6.11
C GLN A 81 -3.89 0.08 -5.82
N GLU A 82 -4.20 -0.92 -5.00
CA GLU A 82 -5.55 -1.31 -4.59
C GLU A 82 -6.46 -1.83 -5.73
N ASP A 83 -5.95 -2.07 -6.94
CA ASP A 83 -6.75 -2.62 -8.03
C ASP A 83 -7.02 -4.13 -7.85
N PRO A 84 -8.28 -4.56 -7.60
CA PRO A 84 -8.59 -5.97 -7.37
C PRO A 84 -8.31 -6.87 -8.58
N ARG A 85 -8.24 -6.31 -9.80
CA ARG A 85 -7.91 -7.07 -11.01
C ARG A 85 -6.47 -7.57 -11.00
N LEU A 86 -5.57 -6.87 -10.30
CA LEU A 86 -4.15 -7.21 -10.22
C LEU A 86 -3.85 -8.20 -9.09
N ARG A 87 -4.82 -8.46 -8.21
CA ARG A 87 -4.64 -9.33 -7.04
C ARG A 87 -4.16 -10.75 -7.39
N PRO A 88 -4.70 -11.43 -8.42
CA PRO A 88 -4.20 -12.75 -8.80
C PRO A 88 -2.71 -12.75 -9.17
N PHE A 89 -2.21 -11.65 -9.73
CA PHE A 89 -0.81 -11.52 -10.11
C PHE A 89 0.10 -11.29 -8.90
N THR A 90 -0.28 -10.42 -7.96
CA THR A 90 0.53 -10.19 -6.75
C THR A 90 0.50 -11.39 -5.80
N ASP A 91 -0.64 -12.11 -5.71
CA ASP A 91 -0.76 -13.36 -4.96
C ASP A 91 0.16 -14.46 -5.55
N ALA A 92 0.10 -14.66 -6.86
CA ALA A 92 0.96 -15.64 -7.53
C ALA A 92 2.44 -15.27 -7.40
N TRP A 93 2.77 -13.98 -7.53
CA TRP A 93 4.11 -13.45 -7.32
C TRP A 93 4.63 -13.78 -5.92
N LYS A 94 3.85 -13.50 -4.87
CA LYS A 94 4.27 -13.76 -3.49
C LYS A 94 4.37 -15.25 -3.19
N ALA A 95 3.45 -16.05 -3.71
CA ALA A 95 3.46 -17.50 -3.53
C ALA A 95 4.68 -18.18 -4.18
N ALA A 96 5.18 -17.63 -5.29
CA ALA A 96 6.36 -18.11 -5.99
C ALA A 96 7.68 -17.53 -5.44
N ALA A 97 7.62 -16.62 -4.45
CA ALA A 97 8.80 -15.94 -3.93
C ALA A 97 9.80 -16.92 -3.29
N PRO A 98 11.11 -16.67 -3.43
CA PRO A 98 12.11 -17.40 -2.66
C PRO A 98 11.91 -17.13 -1.16
N PRO A 99 12.43 -18.01 -0.28
CA PRO A 99 12.42 -17.76 1.15
C PRO A 99 13.08 -16.42 1.47
N GLU A 100 12.46 -15.66 2.37
CA GLU A 100 13.03 -14.43 2.91
C GLU A 100 14.26 -14.75 3.77
N ASP A 101 15.21 -13.82 3.80
CA ASP A 101 16.44 -13.94 4.59
C ASP A 101 16.80 -12.61 5.28
N ALA A 102 18.01 -12.52 5.84
CA ALA A 102 18.46 -11.31 6.53
C ALA A 102 18.64 -10.11 5.58
N ILE A 103 18.73 -10.35 4.26
CA ILE A 103 18.99 -9.33 3.24
C ILE A 103 17.68 -8.88 2.61
N TRP A 104 16.80 -9.81 2.23
CA TRP A 104 15.58 -9.51 1.50
C TRP A 104 14.32 -10.03 2.16
N GLU A 105 13.32 -9.14 2.20
CA GLU A 105 11.91 -9.48 2.36
C GLU A 105 11.09 -8.99 1.15
N TYR A 106 9.93 -9.60 0.94
CA TYR A 106 9.12 -9.38 -0.26
C TYR A 106 7.69 -9.04 0.13
N HIS A 107 7.07 -8.03 -0.48
CA HIS A 107 5.69 -7.63 -0.17
C HIS A 107 4.87 -7.52 -1.46
N ASP A 108 3.66 -8.08 -1.44
CA ASP A 108 2.71 -8.18 -2.55
C ASP A 108 1.69 -7.04 -2.59
N SER A 109 1.88 -6.09 -1.67
CA SER A 109 1.14 -4.84 -1.51
C SER A 109 1.95 -3.93 -0.58
N VAL A 110 1.68 -2.63 -0.55
CA VAL A 110 2.38 -1.72 0.36
C VAL A 110 2.09 -2.11 1.82
N PRO A 111 3.12 -2.47 2.62
CA PRO A 111 2.90 -2.87 4.01
C PRO A 111 2.56 -1.66 4.89
N PRO A 112 1.86 -1.87 6.02
CA PRO A 112 1.70 -0.81 7.01
C PRO A 112 3.07 -0.36 7.54
N VAL A 113 3.19 0.92 7.88
CA VAL A 113 4.36 1.41 8.61
C VAL A 113 4.39 0.79 10.02
N PRO A 114 5.58 0.59 10.64
CA PRO A 114 5.66 -0.01 11.97
C PRO A 114 4.84 0.76 13.03
N ASP A 115 5.00 2.07 13.10
CA ASP A 115 4.21 2.95 13.97
C ASP A 115 3.76 4.19 13.20
N PRO A 116 2.45 4.34 12.91
CA PRO A 116 1.94 5.51 12.20
C PRO A 116 2.01 6.77 13.05
N THR A 117 2.10 6.70 14.37
CA THR A 117 2.19 7.88 15.23
C THR A 117 3.56 8.58 15.14
N GLU A 118 4.58 7.89 14.65
CA GLU A 118 5.91 8.47 14.39
C GLU A 118 6.02 9.08 12.97
N VAL A 119 4.98 8.96 12.16
CA VAL A 119 4.97 9.46 10.78
C VAL A 119 4.47 10.90 10.72
N THR A 120 5.18 11.72 9.95
CA THR A 120 4.74 13.06 9.55
C THR A 120 4.66 13.11 8.03
N VAL A 121 3.51 13.51 7.50
CA VAL A 121 3.32 13.68 6.06
C VAL A 121 3.40 15.15 5.66
N ASN A 122 3.95 15.39 4.47
CA ASN A 122 4.02 16.73 3.90
C ASN A 122 2.89 16.90 2.88
N LEU A 123 1.97 17.82 3.13
CA LEU A 123 0.87 18.17 2.23
C LEU A 123 1.04 19.63 1.82
N GLY A 124 1.73 19.84 0.70
CA GLY A 124 2.18 21.15 0.28
C GLY A 124 3.13 21.77 1.32
N ILE A 125 2.71 22.88 1.93
CA ILE A 125 3.47 23.56 2.98
C ILE A 125 3.20 23.02 4.39
N HIS A 126 2.18 22.16 4.54
CA HIS A 126 1.76 21.65 5.84
C HIS A 126 2.53 20.38 6.19
N ARG A 127 3.02 20.32 7.43
CA ARG A 127 3.58 19.12 8.03
C ARG A 127 2.55 18.55 8.99
N ILE A 128 1.99 17.41 8.65
CA ILE A 128 0.88 16.80 9.37
C ILE A 128 1.39 15.57 10.13
N PRO A 129 1.53 15.63 11.46
CA PRO A 129 1.84 14.45 12.25
C PRO A 129 0.61 13.52 12.29
N LEU A 130 0.80 12.25 11.93
CA LEU A 130 -0.30 11.29 11.91
C LEU A 130 -0.78 10.91 13.32
N ALA A 131 0.01 11.17 14.37
CA ALA A 131 -0.39 11.01 15.76
C ALA A 131 -1.64 11.82 16.17
N ASP A 132 -1.92 12.92 15.47
CA ASP A 132 -3.04 13.80 15.76
C ASP A 132 -4.32 13.40 15.00
N VAL A 133 -4.26 12.35 14.18
CA VAL A 133 -5.44 11.80 13.49
C VAL A 133 -6.36 11.13 14.50
N ARG A 134 -7.66 11.41 14.37
CA ARG A 134 -8.74 10.83 15.17
C ARG A 134 -9.72 10.13 14.25
N VAL A 135 -10.12 8.91 14.60
CA VAL A 135 -10.96 8.08 13.75
C VAL A 135 -12.19 7.64 14.54
N ALA A 136 -13.39 7.96 14.05
CA ALA A 136 -14.59 7.23 14.47
C ALA A 136 -14.70 5.95 13.65
N VAL A 137 -14.99 4.84 14.32
CA VAL A 137 -15.08 3.51 13.71
C VAL A 137 -16.44 2.91 13.99
N GLN A 138 -17.09 2.43 12.94
CA GLN A 138 -18.27 1.59 13.04
C GLN A 138 -17.94 0.22 12.46
N VAL A 139 -17.96 -0.80 13.32
CA VAL A 139 -17.67 -2.19 12.94
C VAL A 139 -18.94 -2.88 12.47
N ASP A 140 -18.83 -3.59 11.35
CA ASP A 140 -19.82 -4.55 10.88
C ASP A 140 -19.23 -5.96 11.05
N GLU A 141 -19.47 -6.59 12.20
CA GLU A 141 -18.90 -7.90 12.53
C GLU A 141 -19.39 -9.01 11.60
N ALA A 142 -20.60 -8.88 11.03
CA ALA A 142 -21.16 -9.89 10.16
C ALA A 142 -20.41 -9.96 8.83
N GLU A 143 -20.04 -8.80 8.29
CA GLU A 143 -19.30 -8.67 7.03
C GLU A 143 -17.78 -8.58 7.25
N GLY A 144 -17.32 -8.44 8.50
CA GLY A 144 -15.91 -8.33 8.87
C GLY A 144 -15.23 -7.04 8.38
N VAL A 145 -15.99 -5.96 8.22
CA VAL A 145 -15.53 -4.67 7.68
C VAL A 145 -15.80 -3.51 8.64
N VAL A 146 -15.19 -2.36 8.38
CA VAL A 146 -15.41 -1.12 9.12
C VAL A 146 -15.77 0.04 8.20
N ASP A 147 -16.63 0.91 8.70
CA ASP A 147 -16.83 2.25 8.17
C ASP A 147 -16.10 3.23 9.10
N VAL A 148 -15.36 4.17 8.52
CA VAL A 148 -14.54 5.12 9.28
C VAL A 148 -14.80 6.57 8.89
N ALA A 149 -14.80 7.44 9.89
CA ALA A 149 -14.77 8.89 9.70
C ALA A 149 -13.48 9.44 10.31
N VAL A 150 -12.62 10.02 9.47
CA VAL A 150 -11.30 10.50 9.83
C VAL A 150 -11.37 11.99 10.12
N HIS A 151 -10.77 12.42 11.22
CA HIS A 151 -10.60 13.81 11.63
C HIS A 151 -9.12 14.13 11.86
N HIS A 152 -8.72 15.34 11.49
CA HIS A 152 -7.46 15.93 11.92
C HIS A 152 -7.70 17.41 12.29
N PRO A 153 -7.11 17.92 13.40
CA PRO A 153 -7.33 19.30 13.84
C PRO A 153 -7.05 20.37 12.77
N GLN A 154 -6.08 20.10 11.88
CA GLN A 154 -5.67 21.02 10.81
C GLN A 154 -6.51 20.93 9.52
N PHE A 155 -7.56 20.11 9.44
CA PHE A 155 -8.35 20.00 8.20
C PHE A 155 -8.90 21.34 7.69
N ALA A 156 -9.27 22.24 8.60
CA ALA A 156 -9.78 23.56 8.25
C ALA A 156 -8.76 24.43 7.49
N GLU A 157 -7.46 24.16 7.65
CA GLU A 157 -6.35 24.89 7.03
C GLU A 157 -5.95 24.32 5.68
N LEU A 158 -6.38 23.09 5.36
CA LEU A 158 -6.01 22.39 4.15
C LEU A 158 -6.93 22.77 2.98
N ASP A 159 -6.41 22.73 1.76
CA ASP A 159 -7.24 22.74 0.57
C ASP A 159 -7.96 21.40 0.37
N GLN A 160 -8.88 21.33 -0.61
CA GLN A 160 -9.69 20.13 -0.81
C GLN A 160 -8.84 18.90 -1.15
N ALA A 161 -7.80 19.04 -1.97
CA ALA A 161 -6.96 17.92 -2.38
C ALA A 161 -6.14 17.38 -1.20
N ALA A 162 -5.60 18.27 -0.35
CA ALA A 162 -4.87 17.90 0.85
C ALA A 162 -5.80 17.29 1.91
N ARG A 163 -7.05 17.76 2.04
CA ARG A 163 -8.05 17.11 2.90
C ARG A 163 -8.37 15.70 2.43
N GLU A 164 -8.64 15.53 1.13
CA GLU A 164 -8.90 14.20 0.54
C GLU A 164 -7.70 13.28 0.79
N ALA A 165 -6.47 13.73 0.53
CA ALA A 165 -5.28 12.94 0.79
C ALA A 165 -5.13 12.56 2.27
N LEU A 166 -5.34 13.51 3.20
CA LEU A 166 -5.23 13.27 4.64
C LEU A 166 -6.38 12.41 5.20
N THR A 167 -7.46 12.20 4.46
CA THR A 167 -8.52 11.26 4.84
C THR A 167 -8.10 9.80 4.62
N TYR A 168 -7.37 9.49 3.56
CA TYR A 168 -7.00 8.11 3.20
C TYR A 168 -5.59 7.74 3.67
N LEU A 169 -4.60 8.62 3.45
CA LEU A 169 -3.20 8.33 3.71
C LEU A 169 -2.93 7.77 5.12
N PRO A 170 -3.52 8.31 6.21
CA PRO A 170 -3.26 7.77 7.54
C PRO A 170 -3.76 6.34 7.70
N LEU A 171 -4.85 5.96 7.01
CA LEU A 171 -5.42 4.62 7.03
C LEU A 171 -4.49 3.65 6.28
N ASP A 172 -3.99 4.05 5.12
CA ASP A 172 -3.05 3.27 4.32
C ASP A 172 -1.73 3.04 5.06
N ALA A 173 -1.18 4.09 5.68
CA ALA A 173 0.00 3.98 6.52
C ALA A 173 -0.25 3.02 7.71
N THR A 174 -1.45 3.05 8.28
CA THR A 174 -1.81 2.28 9.47
C THR A 174 -2.05 0.81 9.17
N LEU A 175 -2.77 0.50 8.09
CA LEU A 175 -3.27 -0.84 7.78
C LEU A 175 -2.46 -1.52 6.67
N GLY A 176 -1.80 -0.75 5.81
CA GLY A 176 -1.25 -1.23 4.55
C GLY A 176 -2.34 -1.42 3.50
N GLU A 177 -1.92 -1.46 2.24
CA GLU A 177 -2.80 -1.52 1.07
C GLU A 177 -3.76 -2.71 1.13
N ARG A 178 -3.24 -3.92 1.44
CA ARG A 178 -4.07 -5.13 1.44
C ARG A 178 -5.18 -5.11 2.49
N LEU A 179 -4.82 -4.82 3.73
CA LEU A 179 -5.77 -4.86 4.84
C LEU A 179 -6.77 -3.70 4.73
N ALA A 180 -6.32 -2.52 4.26
CA ALA A 180 -7.20 -1.40 3.98
C ALA A 180 -8.25 -1.78 2.93
N ALA A 181 -7.83 -2.31 1.79
CA ALA A 181 -8.74 -2.72 0.70
C ALA A 181 -9.73 -3.83 1.11
N GLU A 182 -9.33 -4.73 2.02
CA GLU A 182 -10.18 -5.81 2.50
C GLU A 182 -11.20 -5.35 3.55
N ARG A 183 -10.81 -4.42 4.44
CA ARG A 183 -11.57 -4.14 5.67
C ARG A 183 -12.23 -2.77 5.70
N LEU A 184 -11.77 -1.80 4.92
CA LEU A 184 -12.40 -0.48 4.84
C LEU A 184 -13.51 -0.50 3.80
N ARG A 185 -14.76 -0.32 4.24
CA ARG A 185 -15.92 -0.27 3.34
C ARG A 185 -16.29 1.17 2.96
N ARG A 186 -16.36 2.05 3.95
CA ARG A 186 -16.65 3.47 3.76
C ARG A 186 -15.64 4.30 4.53
N VAL A 187 -15.06 5.28 3.84
CA VAL A 187 -14.16 6.26 4.43
C VAL A 187 -14.73 7.64 4.16
N GLU A 188 -14.81 8.48 5.19
CA GLU A 188 -15.24 9.87 5.04
C GLU A 188 -14.42 10.83 5.90
N THR A 189 -14.43 12.10 5.50
CA THR A 189 -13.81 13.20 6.25
C THR A 189 -14.80 13.73 7.30
N ALA A 190 -14.38 13.79 8.55
CA ALA A 190 -15.07 14.44 9.64
C ALA A 190 -14.50 15.85 9.88
N GLU A 191 -15.31 16.89 9.64
CA GLU A 191 -14.90 18.30 9.81
C GLU A 191 -14.64 18.66 11.29
N ALA A 192 -15.38 18.02 12.20
CA ALA A 192 -15.18 18.15 13.64
C ALA A 192 -14.80 16.78 14.22
N GLU A 193 -14.04 16.78 15.33
CA GLU A 193 -13.66 15.55 16.01
C GLU A 193 -14.90 14.76 16.46
N PRO A 194 -15.10 13.52 15.98
CA PRO A 194 -16.22 12.70 16.39
C PRO A 194 -16.15 12.33 17.87
N GLN A 195 -17.30 12.19 18.52
CA GLN A 195 -17.35 11.73 19.90
C GLN A 195 -16.85 10.27 19.99
N GLY A 196 -15.92 10.02 20.92
CA GLY A 196 -15.35 8.68 21.11
C GLY A 196 -14.38 8.27 20.00
N ALA A 197 -13.85 9.23 19.23
CA ALA A 197 -12.82 8.93 18.24
C ALA A 197 -11.56 8.35 18.90
N ILE A 198 -10.94 7.42 18.20
CA ILE A 198 -9.75 6.68 18.62
C ILE A 198 -8.54 7.07 17.79
N GLY A 199 -7.35 6.64 18.23
CA GLY A 199 -6.11 6.81 17.47
C GLY A 199 -5.89 5.73 16.41
N LEU A 200 -4.89 5.93 15.56
CA LEU A 200 -4.54 5.02 14.47
C LEU A 200 -4.09 3.62 14.94
N LEU A 201 -3.33 3.55 16.05
CA LEU A 201 -2.91 2.25 16.59
C LEU A 201 -4.09 1.43 17.11
N GLU A 202 -5.08 2.07 17.73
CA GLU A 202 -6.28 1.38 18.19
C GLU A 202 -7.15 0.91 17.01
N LEU A 203 -7.27 1.73 15.96
CA LEU A 203 -7.91 1.31 14.69
C LEU A 203 -7.26 0.04 14.13
N ARG A 204 -5.92 0.01 14.07
CA ARG A 204 -5.17 -1.16 13.58
C ARG A 204 -5.53 -2.42 14.37
N GLU A 205 -5.59 -2.34 15.69
CA GLU A 205 -5.92 -3.49 16.53
C GLU A 205 -7.37 -3.95 16.33
N ILE A 206 -8.32 -3.01 16.22
CA ILE A 206 -9.72 -3.33 15.90
C ILE A 206 -9.81 -4.09 14.57
N VAL A 207 -9.22 -3.54 13.51
CA VAL A 207 -9.30 -4.12 12.16
C VAL A 207 -8.65 -5.50 12.10
N ARG A 208 -7.49 -5.69 12.76
CA ARG A 208 -6.83 -7.00 12.87
C ARG A 208 -7.64 -8.02 13.67
N GLY A 209 -8.50 -7.55 14.59
CA GLY A 209 -9.38 -8.40 15.39
C GLY A 209 -10.60 -8.96 14.63
N LEU A 210 -10.86 -8.51 13.40
CA LEU A 210 -12.04 -8.90 12.61
C LEU A 210 -11.92 -10.27 11.90
N GLY A 211 -10.95 -11.11 12.29
CA GLY A 211 -10.76 -12.47 11.78
C GLY A 211 -9.41 -12.68 11.16
#